data_AF-A0A6I5KX29-F1
#
_entry.id   AF-A0A6I5KX29-F1
#
_cell.length_a   1.000
_cell.length_b   1.000
_cell.length_c   1.000
_cell.angle_alpha   90.00
_cell.angle_beta   90.00
_cell.angle_gamma   90.00
#
_symmetry.space_group_name_H-M   'P 1'
#
loop_
_entity.id
_entity.type
_entity.pdbx_description
1 polymer ?
#
loop_
_entity_poly.entity_id
_entity_poly.type
_entity_poly.pdbx_seq_one_letter_code
_entity_poly.pdbx_strand_id
1 'polypeptide(L)'
;MAYNFYITFLMMILGAFFAYGQEDVLTGPKAKNRKPWKNPKPQSMLVIKDHDHEPLMGPLAKNRRPFEDVCETMPIVFRERRKLTGSLAKNARPERGNYWESEK
;
A
#
# COMPACT_ATOMS: atom_id res chain seq x y z
N MET A 1 -8.46 54.06 11.26
CA MET A 1 -7.46 53.51 10.32
C MET A 1 -6.85 52.19 10.78
N ALA A 2 -6.57 51.99 12.08
CA ALA A 2 -6.02 50.74 12.59
C ALA A 2 -6.93 49.50 12.40
N TYR A 3 -8.25 49.65 12.52
CA TYR A 3 -9.21 48.53 12.35
C TYR A 3 -9.14 47.87 10.96
N ASN A 4 -9.05 48.68 9.90
CA ASN A 4 -8.94 48.17 8.53
C ASN A 4 -7.61 47.45 8.31
N PHE A 5 -6.55 47.88 9.00
CA PHE A 5 -5.24 47.23 8.94
C PHE A 5 -5.25 45.84 9.61
N TYR A 6 -5.97 45.68 10.73
CA TYR A 6 -6.12 44.36 11.36
C TYR A 6 -6.95 43.40 10.52
N ILE A 7 -8.00 43.89 9.86
CA ILE A 7 -8.83 43.07 8.96
C ILE A 7 -8.03 42.61 7.74
N THR A 8 -7.27 43.51 7.11
CA THR A 8 -6.47 43.14 5.93
C THR A 8 -5.38 42.15 6.30
N PHE A 9 -4.76 42.31 7.47
CA PHE A 9 -3.76 41.38 7.99
C PHE A 9 -4.36 39.99 8.29
N LEU A 10 -5.54 39.93 8.91
CA LEU A 10 -6.25 38.68 9.17
C LEU A 10 -6.62 37.96 7.86
N MET A 11 -7.11 38.68 6.86
CA MET A 11 -7.48 38.13 5.55
C MET A 11 -6.27 37.59 4.79
N MET A 12 -5.11 38.24 4.92
CA MET A 12 -3.86 37.78 4.31
C MET A 12 -3.38 36.46 4.92
N ILE A 13 -3.49 36.32 6.25
CA ILE A 13 -3.16 35.07 6.96
C ILE A 13 -4.12 33.95 6.56
N LEU A 14 -5.42 34.23 6.50
CA LEU A 14 -6.43 33.26 6.09
C LEU A 14 -6.18 32.76 4.65
N GLY A 15 -5.86 33.66 3.72
CA GLY A 15 -5.55 33.34 2.34
C GLY A 15 -4.32 32.45 2.16
N ALA A 16 -3.29 32.63 3.00
CA ALA A 16 -2.09 31.79 2.98
C ALA A 16 -2.42 30.32 3.32
N PHE A 17 -3.30 30.07 4.31
CA PHE A 17 -3.70 28.71 4.68
C PHE A 17 -4.47 27.98 3.56
N PHE A 18 -5.28 28.69 2.77
CA PHE A 18 -5.97 28.08 1.63
C PHE A 18 -5.04 27.68 0.48
N ALA A 19 -3.92 28.40 0.29
CA ALA A 19 -2.94 28.06 -0.74
C ALA A 19 -2.16 26.77 -0.43
N TYR A 20 -1.89 26.48 0.85
CA TYR A 20 -1.22 25.25 1.27
C TYR A 20 -2.06 23.97 1.06
N GLY A 21 -3.38 24.09 0.90
CA GLY A 21 -4.27 22.94 0.73
C GLY A 21 -4.35 22.35 -0.68
N GLN A 22 -3.70 22.96 -1.68
CA GLN A 22 -3.63 22.39 -3.03
C GLN A 22 -2.53 21.31 -3.07
N GLU A 23 -2.90 20.07 -2.79
CA GLU A 23 -2.05 18.91 -3.12
C GLU A 23 -1.88 18.81 -4.64
N ASP A 24 -0.65 18.60 -5.10
CA ASP A 24 -0.32 18.34 -6.52
C ASP A 24 -0.76 16.92 -6.91
N VAL A 25 -2.07 16.66 -6.85
CA VAL A 25 -2.66 15.39 -7.24
C VAL A 25 -2.55 15.29 -8.75
N LEU A 26 -1.68 14.38 -9.21
CA LEU A 26 -1.52 14.10 -10.63
C LEU A 26 -2.85 13.62 -11.22
N THR A 27 -3.52 14.50 -11.97
CA THR A 27 -4.81 14.25 -12.61
C THR A 27 -4.74 14.48 -14.12
N GLY A 28 -5.79 14.10 -14.83
CA GLY A 28 -5.94 14.39 -16.26
C GLY A 28 -4.96 13.63 -17.19
N PRO A 29 -4.60 14.22 -18.35
CA PRO A 29 -3.74 13.57 -19.33
C PRO A 29 -2.36 13.17 -18.78
N LYS A 30 -1.80 13.98 -17.88
CA LYS A 30 -0.52 13.70 -17.22
C LYS A 30 -0.59 12.41 -16.37
N ALA A 31 -1.72 12.19 -15.68
CA ALA A 31 -1.93 10.96 -14.91
C ALA A 31 -2.03 9.72 -15.80
N LYS A 32 -2.78 9.80 -16.91
CA LYS A 32 -2.95 8.70 -17.87
C LYS A 32 -1.64 8.34 -18.57
N ASN A 33 -0.80 9.32 -18.88
CA ASN A 33 0.47 9.15 -19.56
C ASN A 33 1.66 8.88 -18.60
N ARG A 34 1.41 8.79 -17.29
CA ARG A 34 2.44 8.45 -16.31
C ARG A 34 2.91 7.02 -16.56
N LYS A 35 4.22 6.81 -16.70
CA LYS A 35 4.85 5.50 -16.88
C LYS A 35 5.25 4.92 -15.51
N PRO A 36 4.51 3.96 -14.93
CA PRO A 36 4.75 3.51 -13.55
C PRO A 36 6.12 2.87 -13.35
N TRP A 37 6.70 2.28 -14.40
CA TRP A 37 8.04 1.67 -14.36
C TRP A 37 9.19 2.67 -14.34
N LYS A 38 8.97 3.94 -14.72
CA LYS A 38 10.01 4.98 -14.66
C LYS A 38 10.08 5.65 -13.29
N ASN A 39 8.93 5.79 -12.62
CA ASN A 39 8.80 6.34 -11.27
C ASN A 39 7.85 5.43 -10.47
N PRO A 40 8.36 4.29 -9.99
CA PRO A 40 7.55 3.38 -9.18
C PRO A 40 7.12 4.10 -7.91
N LYS A 41 5.85 3.93 -7.54
CA LYS A 41 5.40 4.37 -6.23
C LYS A 41 6.16 3.56 -5.17
N PRO A 42 6.42 4.13 -3.98
CA PRO A 42 6.95 3.34 -2.87
C PRO A 42 6.03 2.14 -2.64
N GLN A 43 6.63 1.00 -2.37
CA GLN A 43 5.92 -0.26 -2.19
C GLN A 43 5.04 -0.16 -0.94
N SER A 44 3.72 -0.27 -1.11
CA SER A 44 2.79 -0.34 0.02
C SER A 44 2.91 -1.68 0.72
N MET A 45 2.86 -1.68 2.05
CA MET A 45 2.71 -2.93 2.81
C MET A 45 1.38 -3.58 2.44
N LEU A 46 1.45 -4.83 1.96
CA LEU A 46 0.29 -5.66 1.71
C LEU A 46 -0.06 -6.37 3.01
N VAL A 47 -1.32 -6.28 3.44
CA VAL A 47 -1.81 -6.90 4.67
C VAL A 47 -2.91 -7.88 4.30
N ILE A 48 -2.82 -9.10 4.81
CA ILE A 48 -3.84 -10.14 4.65
C ILE A 48 -4.63 -10.25 5.94
N LYS A 49 -5.95 -10.41 5.83
CA LYS A 49 -6.80 -10.82 6.96
C LYS A 49 -6.71 -12.33 7.13
N ASP A 50 -6.35 -12.78 8.33
CA ASP A 50 -6.44 -14.19 8.68
C ASP A 50 -7.88 -14.53 9.06
N HIS A 51 -8.51 -15.42 8.29
CA HIS A 51 -9.89 -15.81 8.50
C HIS A 51 -9.92 -17.08 9.34
N ASP A 52 -9.59 -16.94 10.63
CA ASP A 52 -9.53 -18.05 11.60
C ASP A 52 -10.93 -18.41 12.16
N HIS A 53 -11.95 -18.30 11.30
CA HIS A 53 -13.34 -18.59 11.61
C HIS A 53 -13.92 -19.54 10.58
N GLU A 54 -15.04 -20.20 10.90
CA GLU A 54 -15.70 -21.10 9.97
C GLU A 54 -16.02 -20.40 8.63
N PRO A 55 -15.82 -21.10 7.49
CA PRO A 55 -16.08 -20.54 6.18
C PRO A 55 -17.57 -20.24 6.03
N LEU A 56 -17.91 -18.96 5.83
CA LEU A 56 -19.28 -18.58 5.55
C LEU A 56 -19.69 -19.12 4.17
N MET A 57 -20.91 -19.65 4.08
CA MET A 57 -21.45 -20.20 2.85
C MET A 57 -22.81 -19.58 2.50
N GLY A 58 -23.20 -19.72 1.23
CA GLY A 58 -24.54 -19.37 0.76
C GLY A 58 -24.87 -17.87 0.83
N PRO A 59 -26.11 -17.50 1.19
CA PRO A 59 -26.54 -16.10 1.25
C PRO A 59 -25.73 -15.25 2.24
N LEU A 60 -25.30 -15.84 3.35
CA LEU A 60 -24.50 -15.15 4.37
C LEU A 60 -23.13 -14.70 3.83
N ALA A 61 -22.47 -15.54 3.03
CA ALA A 61 -21.20 -15.20 2.41
C ALA A 61 -21.32 -14.06 1.39
N LYS A 62 -22.40 -14.06 0.58
CA LYS A 62 -22.63 -13.05 -0.45
C LYS A 62 -23.00 -11.68 0.12
N ASN A 63 -23.70 -11.67 1.25
CA ASN A 63 -24.16 -10.44 1.91
C ASN A 63 -23.14 -9.88 2.90
N ARG A 64 -22.04 -10.59 3.18
CA ARG A 64 -20.99 -10.12 4.09
C ARG A 64 -20.20 -8.98 3.46
N ARG A 65 -19.89 -7.98 4.27
CA ARG A 65 -19.09 -6.82 3.89
C ARG A 65 -17.63 -7.03 4.33
N PRO A 66 -16.66 -7.13 3.39
CA PRO A 66 -15.26 -7.43 3.73
C PRO A 66 -14.59 -6.39 4.64
N PHE A 67 -15.06 -5.14 4.62
CA PHE A 67 -14.51 -4.04 5.41
C PHE A 67 -15.00 -4.01 6.86
N GLU A 68 -16.16 -4.61 7.16
CA GLU A 68 -16.69 -4.77 8.51
C GLU A 68 -16.10 -6.01 9.21
N ASP A 69 -15.36 -6.84 8.47
CA ASP A 69 -14.80 -8.07 8.99
C ASP A 69 -13.66 -7.81 9.97
N VAL A 70 -13.85 -8.18 11.24
CA VAL A 70 -12.84 -8.07 12.30
C VAL A 70 -12.03 -9.36 12.30
N CYS A 71 -10.90 -9.32 11.59
CA CYS A 71 -9.94 -10.42 11.52
C CYS A 71 -8.58 -9.92 11.98
N GLU A 72 -7.75 -10.84 12.45
CA GLU A 72 -6.34 -10.55 12.63
C GLU A 72 -5.72 -10.20 11.27
N THR A 73 -4.79 -9.26 11.28
CA THR A 73 -4.16 -8.77 10.06
C THR A 73 -2.68 -9.04 10.11
N MET A 74 -2.18 -9.77 9.12
CA MET A 74 -0.77 -10.13 9.01
C MET A 74 -0.14 -9.42 7.80
N PRO A 75 1.02 -8.77 7.97
CA PRO A 75 1.73 -8.17 6.85
C PRO A 75 2.40 -9.26 6.00
N ILE A 76 2.29 -9.14 4.68
CA ILE A 76 3.12 -9.93 3.77
C ILE A 76 4.51 -9.32 3.78
N VAL A 77 5.47 -10.08 4.29
CA VAL A 77 6.89 -9.76 4.20
C VAL A 77 7.48 -10.47 2.99
N PHE A 78 7.99 -9.68 2.04
CA PHE A 78 8.78 -10.24 0.93
C PHE A 78 10.15 -10.65 1.47
N ARG A 79 10.46 -11.94 1.43
CA ARG A 79 11.79 -12.47 1.76
C ARG A 79 12.56 -12.76 0.49
N GLU A 80 13.82 -12.36 0.45
CA GLU A 80 14.73 -12.77 -0.62
C GLU A 80 14.95 -14.29 -0.56
N ARG A 81 14.62 -14.97 -1.65
CA ARG A 81 14.90 -16.40 -1.82
C ARG A 81 16.34 -16.58 -2.27
N ARG A 82 16.98 -17.65 -1.80
CA ARG A 82 18.30 -18.06 -2.32
C ARG A 82 18.20 -18.29 -3.83
N LYS A 83 19.10 -17.69 -4.60
CA LYS A 83 19.22 -17.95 -6.04
C LYS A 83 19.87 -19.32 -6.24
N LEU A 84 19.11 -20.27 -6.77
CA LEU A 84 19.63 -21.58 -7.15
C LEU A 84 20.25 -21.48 -8.54
N THR A 85 21.54 -21.79 -8.66
CA THR A 85 22.24 -21.84 -9.94
C THR A 85 23.00 -23.16 -10.10
N GLY A 86 23.34 -23.52 -11.35
CA GLY A 86 24.16 -24.69 -11.64
C GLY A 86 23.53 -26.03 -11.24
N SER A 87 24.34 -26.91 -10.65
CA SER A 87 23.90 -28.25 -10.21
C SER A 87 22.89 -28.20 -9.08
N LEU A 88 22.96 -27.18 -8.22
CA LEU A 88 22.00 -26.96 -7.14
C LEU A 88 20.58 -26.71 -7.68
N ALA A 89 20.44 -25.94 -8.76
CA ALA A 89 19.14 -25.72 -9.40
C ALA A 89 18.58 -27.01 -10.01
N LYS A 90 19.43 -27.82 -10.64
CA LYS A 90 19.03 -29.08 -11.29
C LYS A 90 18.68 -30.19 -10.29
N ASN A 91 19.28 -30.14 -9.10
CA ASN A 91 19.08 -31.13 -8.04
C ASN A 91 18.12 -30.64 -6.93
N ALA A 92 17.51 -29.47 -7.09
CA ALA A 92 16.57 -28.93 -6.12
C ALA A 92 15.33 -29.82 -6.03
N ARG A 93 15.13 -30.45 -4.86
CA ARG A 93 13.97 -31.29 -4.59
C ARG A 93 13.25 -30.80 -3.34
N PRO A 94 11.99 -30.34 -3.42
CA PRO A 94 11.26 -29.75 -2.30
C PRO A 94 11.27 -30.62 -1.05
N GLU A 95 11.24 -31.93 -1.22
CA GLU A 95 11.21 -32.92 -0.15
C GLU A 95 12.55 -33.13 0.58
N ARG A 96 13.70 -32.71 0.03
CA ARG A 96 15.05 -33.05 0.57
C ARG A 96 15.85 -31.86 1.08
N GLY A 97 15.40 -30.63 0.86
CA GLY A 97 16.19 -29.47 1.23
C GLY A 97 15.36 -28.22 1.45
N ASN A 98 15.88 -27.37 2.35
CA ASN A 98 15.31 -26.06 2.62
C ASN A 98 15.94 -25.01 1.70
N TYR A 99 15.47 -24.94 0.46
CA TYR A 99 15.94 -23.95 -0.54
C TYR A 99 15.19 -22.61 -0.45
N TRP A 100 14.24 -22.51 0.48
CA TRP A 100 13.38 -21.34 0.67
C TRP A 100 13.99 -20.31 1.61
N GLU A 101 15.03 -20.69 2.35
CA GLU A 101 15.82 -19.80 3.19
C GLU A 101 16.99 -19.19 2.43
N SER A 102 17.32 -17.94 2.73
CA SER A 102 18.54 -17.28 2.26
C SER A 102 19.77 -17.98 2.84
N GLU A 103 20.90 -17.96 2.12
CA GLU A 103 22.20 -18.28 2.75
C GLU A 103 22.43 -17.27 3.89
N LYS A 104 22.79 -17.76 5.08
CA LYS A 104 23.12 -16.92 6.23
C LYS A 104 24.43 -16.19 6.01
#